data_AF-A0A3D2RIK6-F1
#
_entry.id   AF-A0A3D2RIK6-F1
#
_cell.length_a   1.000
_cell.length_b   1.000
_cell.length_c   1.000
_cell.angle_alpha   90.00
_cell.angle_beta   90.00
_cell.angle_gamma   90.00
#
_symmetry.space_group_name_H-M   'P 1'
#
loop_
_entity.id
_entity.type
_entity.pdbx_description
1 polymer ?
#
loop_
_entity_poly.entity_id
_entity_poly.type
_entity_poly.pdbx_seq_one_letter_code
_entity_poly.pdbx_strand_id
1 'polypeptide(L)'
;MSRITGSSLRSLLLLTLVVACGSADTRPLAESDKLRAAGGEPHDYFGYAVSTDGTHAIVGAYGDDDRGQNAGAAYIFSTRNKKWTEEAKLIPLQARPNEQIGIAVDISGDFAWVGSRGDIESGSKTGAAYVYRKLDEGWVQISTFRSHEFRADDLYGLSIAVDGDWAVVGAHRDPKNGRDAGSVYVYHLENDVWTFSERLYATHGKAADYFGFDVDIDRSQIIVGAFGDDEKGNRAGAAYTFRRIQNSWRQDMKLTAPDGGKHALFGHSVALSGKHAIVGAHGSWTHGRFSGAAYVYERTQRGWKFVQQVKAPDNRANKYFGFSVDISPKRILVGARGDSHDSIIQSGAAYLFTRSGSKFGSPIKLVAQLAEELDFLGRSVSVCDGFGLAGTHGDDDRGSLSGSVYTF
;
A
#
# COMPACT_ATOMS: atom_id res chain seq x y z
N MET A 1 -17.30 47.33 -69.99
CA MET A 1 -16.41 46.86 -68.91
C MET A 1 -17.17 46.94 -67.59
N SER A 2 -17.45 45.77 -66.95
CA SER A 2 -17.54 45.47 -65.50
C SER A 2 -18.16 46.52 -64.53
N ARG A 3 -19.01 46.26 -63.53
CA ARG A 3 -19.68 45.11 -62.85
C ARG A 3 -20.72 45.77 -61.90
N ILE A 4 -21.98 45.31 -61.85
CA ILE A 4 -22.60 44.42 -60.83
C ILE A 4 -22.56 44.91 -59.36
N THR A 5 -23.77 44.92 -58.81
CA THR A 5 -24.32 45.23 -57.48
C THR A 5 -23.78 44.38 -56.31
N GLY A 6 -24.01 44.83 -55.07
CA GLY A 6 -23.85 43.98 -53.88
C GLY A 6 -24.24 44.63 -52.56
N SER A 7 -25.43 44.28 -52.05
CA SER A 7 -25.95 44.57 -50.72
C SER A 7 -25.11 43.93 -49.61
N SER A 8 -24.95 44.60 -48.47
CA SER A 8 -24.47 43.97 -47.22
C SER A 8 -25.58 44.03 -46.17
N LEU A 9 -26.37 42.96 -46.10
CA LEU A 9 -27.14 42.61 -44.90
C LEU A 9 -26.15 42.10 -43.85
N ARG A 10 -26.21 42.67 -42.64
CA ARG A 10 -25.53 42.12 -41.46
C ARG A 10 -26.23 40.83 -41.03
N SER A 11 -25.68 39.68 -41.40
CA SER A 11 -26.03 38.41 -40.75
C SER A 11 -25.30 38.31 -39.41
N LEU A 12 -26.07 38.41 -38.33
CA LEU A 12 -25.66 38.02 -37.00
C LEU A 12 -25.57 36.48 -36.98
N LEU A 13 -24.36 35.93 -37.02
CA LEU A 13 -24.15 34.49 -36.88
C LEU A 13 -24.34 34.14 -35.40
N LEU A 14 -25.55 33.73 -35.02
CA LEU A 14 -25.79 33.09 -33.73
C LEU A 14 -25.14 31.70 -33.82
N LEU A 15 -23.94 31.55 -33.27
CA LEU A 15 -23.30 30.25 -33.13
C LEU A 15 -24.04 29.50 -32.01
N THR A 16 -25.05 28.73 -32.39
CA THR A 16 -25.69 27.78 -31.48
C THR A 16 -24.63 26.73 -31.12
N LEU A 17 -24.02 26.89 -29.95
CA LEU A 17 -23.20 25.85 -29.33
C LEU A 17 -24.13 24.69 -29.01
N VAL A 18 -24.27 23.74 -29.94
CA VAL A 18 -24.78 22.42 -29.62
C VAL A 18 -23.74 21.83 -28.67
N VAL A 19 -24.02 21.91 -27.37
CA VAL A 19 -23.40 21.04 -26.38
C VAL A 19 -23.85 19.64 -26.77
N ALA A 20 -23.07 19.01 -27.64
CA ALA A 20 -23.07 17.57 -27.72
C ALA A 20 -22.68 17.12 -26.32
N CYS A 21 -23.67 16.62 -25.57
CA CYS A 21 -23.45 15.81 -24.40
C CYS A 21 -22.72 14.56 -24.89
N GLY A 22 -21.41 14.71 -25.09
CA GLY A 22 -20.52 13.62 -25.37
C GLY A 22 -20.58 12.71 -24.17
N SER A 23 -21.05 11.49 -24.38
CA SER A 23 -20.83 10.37 -23.49
C SER A 23 -19.43 10.50 -22.88
N ALA A 24 -19.35 10.52 -21.56
CA ALA A 24 -18.07 10.42 -20.87
C ALA A 24 -17.29 9.29 -21.55
N ASP A 25 -16.17 9.64 -22.17
CA ASP A 25 -15.28 8.71 -22.84
C ASP A 25 -14.76 7.77 -21.73
N THR A 26 -15.44 6.65 -21.49
CA THR A 26 -15.09 5.67 -20.47
C THR A 26 -13.96 4.78 -20.98
N ARG A 27 -12.93 5.38 -21.60
CA ARG A 27 -11.72 4.62 -21.89
C ARG A 27 -11.12 4.20 -20.55
N PRO A 28 -10.85 2.90 -20.33
CA PRO A 28 -10.11 2.48 -19.16
C PRO A 28 -8.80 3.27 -19.11
N LEU A 29 -8.43 3.74 -17.92
CA LEU A 29 -7.15 4.39 -17.73
C LEU A 29 -6.06 3.34 -17.98
N ALA A 30 -5.34 3.49 -19.09
CA ALA A 30 -4.24 2.61 -19.46
C ALA A 30 -3.05 2.84 -18.52
N GLU A 31 -2.31 1.78 -18.24
CA GLU A 31 -1.00 1.87 -17.62
C GLU A 31 -0.07 2.77 -18.46
N SER A 32 0.76 3.55 -17.76
CA SER A 32 1.73 4.48 -18.31
C SER A 32 3.13 3.88 -18.41
N ASP A 33 3.46 2.93 -17.53
CA ASP A 33 4.74 2.22 -17.50
C ASP A 33 4.59 0.85 -16.81
N LYS A 34 5.52 -0.05 -17.10
CA LYS A 34 5.64 -1.39 -16.47
C LYS A 34 7.06 -1.54 -15.93
N LEU A 35 7.20 -1.39 -14.62
CA LEU A 35 8.48 -1.53 -13.93
C LEU A 35 8.81 -3.01 -13.74
N ARG A 36 10.08 -3.33 -13.98
CA ARG A 36 10.67 -4.65 -13.76
C ARG A 36 12.08 -4.45 -13.24
N ALA A 37 12.53 -5.32 -12.36
CA ALA A 37 13.92 -5.38 -11.93
C ALA A 37 14.87 -5.62 -13.12
N ALA A 38 15.96 -4.88 -13.18
CA ALA A 38 17.10 -5.16 -14.02
C ALA A 38 17.77 -6.44 -13.51
N GLY A 39 17.76 -7.49 -14.33
CA GLY A 39 18.21 -8.82 -13.91
C GLY A 39 17.24 -9.56 -13.00
N GLY A 40 15.94 -9.19 -13.00
CA GLY A 40 14.92 -9.99 -12.31
C GLY A 40 14.78 -11.37 -12.93
N GLU A 41 14.77 -12.38 -12.08
CA GLU A 41 14.74 -13.80 -12.39
C GLU A 41 13.38 -14.43 -12.00
N PRO A 42 13.08 -15.67 -12.45
CA PRO A 42 11.92 -16.40 -11.99
C PRO A 42 11.93 -16.55 -10.46
N HIS A 43 10.76 -16.44 -9.84
CA HIS A 43 10.54 -16.55 -8.40
C HIS A 43 11.12 -15.41 -7.55
N ASP A 44 11.49 -14.27 -8.13
CA ASP A 44 11.90 -13.10 -7.35
C ASP A 44 10.71 -12.39 -6.67
N TYR A 45 9.49 -12.58 -7.20
CA TYR A 45 8.26 -11.94 -6.73
C TYR A 45 8.32 -10.41 -6.70
N PHE A 46 8.96 -9.79 -7.70
CA PHE A 46 9.03 -8.34 -7.80
C PHE A 46 7.63 -7.69 -7.79
N GLY A 47 7.45 -6.61 -7.04
CA GLY A 47 6.13 -5.98 -6.87
C GLY A 47 5.30 -6.59 -5.74
N TYR A 48 5.84 -7.48 -4.92
CA TYR A 48 5.12 -8.00 -3.76
C TYR A 48 4.73 -6.91 -2.76
N ALA A 49 5.61 -5.94 -2.56
CA ALA A 49 5.39 -4.72 -1.79
C ALA A 49 5.85 -3.51 -2.62
N VAL A 50 5.10 -2.40 -2.56
CA VAL A 50 5.40 -1.17 -3.29
C VAL A 50 5.10 0.05 -2.42
N SER A 51 5.89 1.10 -2.54
CA SER A 51 5.59 2.42 -1.97
C SER A 51 6.15 3.54 -2.87
N THR A 52 5.60 4.75 -2.75
CA THR A 52 6.07 5.96 -3.46
C THR A 52 6.02 7.21 -2.60
N ASP A 53 7.06 8.04 -2.70
CA ASP A 53 7.06 9.42 -2.18
C ASP A 53 6.60 10.46 -3.23
N GLY A 54 6.22 10.00 -4.42
CA GLY A 54 5.84 10.81 -5.58
C GLY A 54 6.99 11.17 -6.53
N THR A 55 8.24 10.90 -6.17
CA THR A 55 9.44 11.08 -7.00
C THR A 55 10.25 9.80 -7.19
N HIS A 56 10.21 8.93 -6.18
CA HIS A 56 10.78 7.60 -6.17
C HIS A 56 9.69 6.56 -5.89
N ALA A 57 9.88 5.37 -6.43
CA ALA A 57 9.15 4.18 -6.06
C ALA A 57 10.15 3.20 -5.44
N ILE A 58 9.74 2.53 -4.36
CA ILE A 58 10.46 1.38 -3.82
C ILE A 58 9.63 0.12 -4.08
N VAL A 59 10.29 -0.95 -4.53
CA VAL A 59 9.64 -2.20 -4.90
C VAL A 59 10.36 -3.38 -4.26
N GLY A 60 9.62 -4.22 -3.55
CA GLY A 60 10.13 -5.44 -2.94
C GLY A 60 10.14 -6.64 -3.89
N ALA A 61 11.20 -7.44 -3.81
CA ALA A 61 11.36 -8.73 -4.50
C ALA A 61 11.94 -9.73 -3.49
N TYR A 62 11.07 -10.30 -2.65
CA TYR A 62 11.51 -11.09 -1.49
C TYR A 62 12.09 -12.46 -1.85
N GLY A 63 11.94 -12.90 -3.09
CA GLY A 63 12.50 -14.15 -3.58
C GLY A 63 13.86 -14.01 -4.25
N ASP A 64 14.39 -12.79 -4.38
CA ASP A 64 15.67 -12.52 -5.04
C ASP A 64 16.82 -13.38 -4.48
N ASP A 65 17.56 -14.02 -5.39
CA ASP A 65 18.54 -15.06 -5.08
C ASP A 65 20.00 -14.58 -5.13
N ASP A 66 20.28 -13.29 -5.37
CA ASP A 66 21.65 -12.77 -5.59
C ASP A 66 22.59 -12.98 -4.40
N ARG A 67 22.05 -13.06 -3.17
CA ARG A 67 22.79 -13.36 -1.94
C ARG A 67 22.44 -14.74 -1.37
N GLY A 68 22.04 -15.64 -2.27
CA GLY A 68 21.60 -16.99 -1.99
C GLY A 68 20.09 -17.12 -1.91
N GLN A 69 19.62 -18.37 -1.89
CA GLN A 69 18.22 -18.71 -2.06
C GLN A 69 17.26 -17.89 -1.17
N ASN A 70 16.30 -17.17 -1.76
CA ASN A 70 15.31 -16.29 -1.16
C ASN A 70 15.94 -15.30 -0.16
N ALA A 71 17.14 -14.78 -0.43
CA ALA A 71 17.73 -13.72 0.39
C ALA A 71 16.84 -12.46 0.32
N GLY A 72 16.35 -12.14 -0.87
CA GLY A 72 15.47 -11.03 -1.15
C GLY A 72 16.21 -9.72 -1.40
N ALA A 73 15.52 -8.78 -2.06
CA ALA A 73 16.00 -7.46 -2.38
C ALA A 73 14.85 -6.44 -2.40
N ALA A 74 15.20 -5.15 -2.35
CA ALA A 74 14.30 -4.08 -2.76
C ALA A 74 14.95 -3.25 -3.86
N TYR A 75 14.15 -2.60 -4.68
CA TYR A 75 14.60 -1.82 -5.84
C TYR A 75 14.04 -0.42 -5.77
N ILE A 76 14.87 0.58 -6.05
CA ILE A 76 14.47 1.98 -6.14
C ILE A 76 14.38 2.36 -7.61
N PHE A 77 13.25 2.96 -7.98
CA PHE A 77 13.05 3.61 -9.26
C PHE A 77 12.86 5.10 -9.05
N SER A 78 13.43 5.92 -9.91
CA SER A 78 13.12 7.36 -9.96
C SER A 78 12.34 7.69 -11.23
N THR A 79 11.51 8.73 -11.15
CA THR A 79 10.71 9.18 -12.29
C THR A 79 11.12 10.58 -12.75
N ARG A 80 11.24 10.75 -14.07
CA ARG A 80 11.34 12.06 -14.72
C ARG A 80 10.36 12.11 -15.87
N ASN A 81 9.44 13.08 -15.84
CA ASN A 81 8.38 13.22 -16.84
C ASN A 81 7.55 11.93 -17.04
N LYS A 82 7.22 11.24 -15.93
CA LYS A 82 6.48 9.96 -15.90
C LYS A 82 7.19 8.78 -16.57
N LYS A 83 8.47 8.92 -16.90
CA LYS A 83 9.30 7.80 -17.34
C LYS A 83 10.11 7.31 -16.15
N TRP A 84 10.00 6.03 -15.84
CA TRP A 84 10.70 5.42 -14.72
C TRP A 84 12.03 4.81 -15.15
N THR A 85 13.00 4.90 -14.26
CA THR A 85 14.32 4.26 -14.40
C THR A 85 14.70 3.64 -13.08
N GLU A 86 15.16 2.39 -13.12
CA GLU A 86 15.79 1.77 -11.96
C GLU A 86 17.04 2.57 -11.59
N GLU A 87 17.15 2.92 -10.32
CA GLU A 87 18.22 3.73 -9.77
C GLU A 87 19.16 2.89 -8.89
N ALA A 88 18.60 1.96 -8.10
CA ALA A 88 19.39 1.12 -7.21
C ALA A 88 18.69 -0.20 -6.89
N LYS A 89 19.51 -1.24 -6.65
CA LYS A 89 19.12 -2.48 -5.98
C LYS A 89 19.67 -2.46 -4.55
N LEU A 90 18.78 -2.57 -3.58
CA LEU A 90 19.05 -2.55 -2.15
C LEU A 90 19.10 -3.97 -1.61
N ILE A 91 20.32 -4.44 -1.30
CA ILE A 91 20.56 -5.69 -0.59
C ILE A 91 21.53 -5.42 0.56
N PRO A 92 21.18 -5.78 1.81
CA PRO A 92 22.11 -5.68 2.92
C PRO A 92 23.40 -6.45 2.64
N LEU A 93 24.56 -5.87 2.96
CA LEU A 93 25.86 -6.51 2.68
C LEU A 93 25.97 -7.91 3.31
N GLN A 94 25.35 -8.07 4.47
CA GLN A 94 25.34 -9.29 5.28
C GLN A 94 24.10 -10.18 5.03
N ALA A 95 23.31 -9.92 3.98
CA ALA A 95 22.14 -10.72 3.63
C ALA A 95 22.49 -12.20 3.48
N ARG A 96 21.60 -13.06 3.96
CA ARG A 96 21.76 -14.52 3.96
C ARG A 96 20.57 -15.19 3.24
N PRO A 97 20.71 -16.46 2.80
CA PRO A 97 19.59 -17.20 2.24
C PRO A 97 18.37 -17.22 3.18
N ASN A 98 17.17 -17.11 2.61
CA ASN A 98 15.87 -17.17 3.27
C ASN A 98 15.53 -16.03 4.23
N GLU A 99 16.23 -14.89 4.14
CA GLU A 99 15.85 -13.68 4.89
C GLU A 99 14.59 -13.02 4.33
N GLN A 100 14.28 -13.21 3.04
CA GLN A 100 13.12 -12.62 2.37
C GLN A 100 13.06 -11.09 2.51
N ILE A 101 14.21 -10.43 2.33
CA ILE A 101 14.34 -8.96 2.32
C ILE A 101 13.47 -8.37 1.21
N GLY A 102 12.80 -7.24 1.46
CA GLY A 102 11.87 -6.65 0.51
C GLY A 102 10.44 -7.16 0.64
N ILE A 103 10.13 -7.97 1.66
CA ILE A 103 8.74 -8.41 1.93
C ILE A 103 7.83 -7.25 2.36
N ALA A 104 8.41 -6.19 2.91
CA ALA A 104 7.77 -4.90 3.20
C ALA A 104 8.75 -3.79 2.81
N VAL A 105 8.22 -2.69 2.26
CA VAL A 105 9.02 -1.55 1.83
C VAL A 105 8.26 -0.25 2.08
N ASP A 106 8.95 0.81 2.45
CA ASP A 106 8.40 2.16 2.41
C ASP A 106 9.49 3.21 2.14
N ILE A 107 9.12 4.36 1.57
CA ILE A 107 10.05 5.42 1.16
C ILE A 107 9.49 6.81 1.45
N SER A 108 10.32 7.68 2.04
CA SER A 108 9.98 9.08 2.30
C SER A 108 11.23 9.95 2.16
N GLY A 109 11.25 10.79 1.11
CA GLY A 109 12.37 11.67 0.84
C GLY A 109 13.68 10.89 0.64
N ASP A 110 14.68 11.18 1.47
CA ASP A 110 16.00 10.55 1.36
C ASP A 110 16.09 9.20 2.08
N PHE A 111 15.00 8.67 2.65
CA PHE A 111 15.02 7.43 3.42
C PHE A 111 14.16 6.34 2.80
N ALA A 112 14.75 5.15 2.66
CA ALA A 112 14.09 3.93 2.24
C ALA A 112 14.21 2.89 3.35
N TRP A 113 13.08 2.29 3.74
CA TRP A 113 13.02 1.23 4.73
C TRP A 113 12.61 -0.08 4.08
N VAL A 114 13.31 -1.16 4.42
CA VAL A 114 13.12 -2.48 3.82
C VAL A 114 13.03 -3.53 4.91
N GLY A 115 11.94 -4.27 4.95
CA GLY A 115 11.69 -5.35 5.90
C GLY A 115 12.20 -6.70 5.43
N SER A 116 12.49 -7.59 6.37
CA SER A 116 12.78 -9.01 6.10
C SER A 116 12.01 -9.92 7.05
N ARG A 117 11.71 -11.14 6.60
CA ARG A 117 11.10 -12.16 7.46
C ARG A 117 12.11 -12.84 8.35
N GLY A 118 13.35 -13.02 7.88
CA GLY A 118 14.42 -13.69 8.61
C GLY A 118 15.51 -12.74 9.05
N ASP A 119 16.10 -13.05 10.20
CA ASP A 119 17.42 -12.61 10.64
C ASP A 119 18.08 -13.82 11.31
N ILE A 120 18.80 -14.61 10.51
CA ILE A 120 19.30 -15.93 10.94
C ILE A 120 20.28 -15.83 12.12
N GLU A 121 20.93 -14.68 12.31
CA GLU A 121 21.80 -14.41 13.47
C GLU A 121 21.07 -14.55 14.81
N SER A 122 19.76 -14.31 14.83
CA SER A 122 18.92 -14.32 16.03
C SER A 122 17.92 -15.49 16.07
N GLY A 123 17.91 -16.35 15.05
CA GLY A 123 16.97 -17.47 14.88
C GLY A 123 16.07 -17.33 13.66
N SER A 124 15.41 -18.42 13.24
CA SER A 124 14.49 -18.35 12.10
C SER A 124 13.29 -17.44 12.44
N LYS A 125 12.92 -16.55 11.51
CA LYS A 125 11.68 -15.73 11.56
C LYS A 125 11.58 -14.68 12.69
N THR A 126 12.72 -14.20 13.19
CA THR A 126 12.79 -13.02 14.07
C THR A 126 12.52 -11.72 13.31
N GLY A 127 12.90 -11.66 12.03
CA GLY A 127 12.69 -10.50 11.15
C GLY A 127 13.60 -9.31 11.46
N ALA A 128 13.72 -8.40 10.49
CA ALA A 128 14.53 -7.19 10.60
C ALA A 128 13.97 -6.05 9.74
N ALA A 129 14.43 -4.83 10.02
CA ALA A 129 14.20 -3.67 9.16
C ALA A 129 15.54 -2.99 8.85
N TYR A 130 15.82 -2.81 7.57
CA TYR A 130 17.02 -2.18 7.04
C TYR A 130 16.69 -0.77 6.58
N VAL A 131 17.53 0.20 6.95
CA VAL A 131 17.34 1.61 6.59
C VAL A 131 18.43 2.05 5.65
N TYR A 132 18.04 2.61 4.53
CA TYR A 132 18.92 3.19 3.52
C TYR A 132 18.69 4.69 3.46
N ARG A 133 19.78 5.43 3.25
CA ARG A 133 19.77 6.88 3.02
C ARG A 133 20.29 7.16 1.61
N LYS A 134 19.61 8.05 0.89
CA LYS A 134 20.10 8.61 -0.35
C LYS A 134 21.17 9.67 -0.06
N LEU A 135 22.35 9.46 -0.65
CA LEU A 135 23.48 10.39 -0.66
C LEU A 135 23.82 10.72 -2.13
N ASP A 136 24.74 11.66 -2.34
CA ASP A 136 25.17 12.07 -3.69
C ASP A 136 25.67 10.91 -4.55
N GLU A 137 26.31 9.91 -3.92
CA GLU A 137 26.87 8.73 -4.60
C GLU A 137 25.89 7.55 -4.71
N GLY A 138 24.67 7.68 -4.18
CA GLY A 138 23.63 6.64 -4.22
C GLY A 138 23.04 6.28 -2.86
N TRP A 139 22.36 5.14 -2.81
CA TRP A 139 21.71 4.63 -1.59
C TRP A 139 22.68 3.84 -0.72
N VAL A 140 22.80 4.20 0.55
CA VAL A 140 23.69 3.55 1.52
C VAL A 140 22.88 3.05 2.71
N GLN A 141 23.10 1.80 3.11
CA GLN A 141 22.50 1.27 4.34
C GLN A 141 23.12 1.96 5.56
N ILE A 142 22.30 2.60 6.39
CA ILE A 142 22.74 3.35 7.58
C ILE A 142 22.38 2.65 8.89
N SER A 143 21.32 1.83 8.91
CA SER A 143 20.85 1.15 10.13
C SER A 143 20.26 -0.22 9.83
N THR A 144 20.27 -1.07 10.87
CA THR A 144 19.48 -2.30 10.93
C THR A 144 18.79 -2.36 12.29
N PHE A 145 17.48 -2.52 12.28
CA PHE A 145 16.66 -2.64 13.47
C PHE A 145 16.07 -4.05 13.60
N ARG A 146 15.91 -4.46 14.86
CA ARG A 146 15.37 -5.75 15.28
C ARG A 146 14.48 -5.52 16.49
N SER A 147 13.59 -6.46 16.76
CA SER A 147 12.81 -6.45 18.00
C SER A 147 13.73 -6.49 19.23
N HIS A 148 13.58 -5.51 20.13
CA HIS A 148 14.43 -5.35 21.32
C HIS A 148 14.32 -6.52 22.32
N GLU A 149 13.25 -7.31 22.25
CA GLU A 149 12.99 -8.42 23.17
C GLU A 149 13.38 -9.81 22.62
N PHE A 150 14.08 -9.86 21.47
CA PHE A 150 14.69 -11.05 20.84
C PHE A 150 13.90 -12.34 21.04
N ARG A 151 12.63 -12.37 20.62
CA ARG A 151 11.84 -13.60 20.61
C ARG A 151 11.82 -14.18 19.21
N ALA A 152 12.08 -15.47 19.11
CA ALA A 152 11.79 -16.21 17.89
C ALA A 152 10.31 -16.00 17.49
N ASP A 153 10.08 -15.73 16.21
CA ASP A 153 8.76 -15.70 15.57
C ASP A 153 7.83 -14.49 15.83
N ASP A 154 8.31 -13.32 16.29
CA ASP A 154 7.44 -12.12 16.42
C ASP A 154 7.13 -11.42 15.08
N LEU A 155 7.83 -11.81 14.01
CA LEU A 155 7.69 -11.30 12.64
C LEU A 155 7.86 -9.78 12.54
N TYR A 156 8.83 -9.24 13.29
CA TYR A 156 9.27 -7.87 13.17
C TYR A 156 9.67 -7.51 11.72
N GLY A 157 9.28 -6.34 11.23
CA GLY A 157 9.68 -5.88 9.89
C GLY A 157 8.77 -6.35 8.75
N LEU A 158 7.65 -7.04 9.04
CA LEU A 158 6.70 -7.47 7.98
C LEU A 158 5.68 -6.39 7.59
N SER A 159 5.68 -5.25 8.27
CA SER A 159 4.98 -4.03 7.86
C SER A 159 5.80 -2.84 8.32
N ILE A 160 5.93 -1.83 7.47
CA ILE A 160 6.79 -0.67 7.68
C ILE A 160 6.09 0.56 7.10
N ALA A 161 6.16 1.67 7.81
CA ALA A 161 5.78 2.99 7.29
C ALA A 161 6.76 4.07 7.78
N VAL A 162 7.06 5.07 6.95
CA VAL A 162 7.96 6.19 7.22
C VAL A 162 7.36 7.48 6.67
N ASP A 163 7.32 8.53 7.50
CA ASP A 163 6.96 9.88 7.10
C ASP A 163 7.92 10.87 7.75
N GLY A 164 8.78 11.48 6.93
CA GLY A 164 9.78 12.44 7.38
C GLY A 164 10.72 11.83 8.43
N ASP A 165 10.65 12.36 9.66
CA ASP A 165 11.51 11.98 10.77
C ASP A 165 10.97 10.80 11.61
N TRP A 166 9.83 10.20 11.25
CA TRP A 166 9.23 9.10 12.00
C TRP A 166 9.05 7.84 11.16
N ALA A 167 9.28 6.68 11.77
CA ALA A 167 9.02 5.39 11.17
C ALA A 167 8.33 4.45 12.17
N VAL A 168 7.54 3.51 11.64
CA VAL A 168 6.81 2.50 12.40
C VAL A 168 7.08 1.14 11.78
N VAL A 169 7.41 0.16 12.61
CA VAL A 169 7.67 -1.21 12.19
C VAL A 169 6.76 -2.18 12.95
N GLY A 170 6.00 -3.00 12.23
CA GLY A 170 5.11 -3.99 12.83
C GLY A 170 5.79 -5.29 13.19
N ALA A 171 5.32 -5.91 14.27
CA ALA A 171 5.66 -7.24 14.76
C ALA A 171 4.36 -7.94 15.19
N HIS A 172 3.56 -8.37 14.22
CA HIS A 172 2.18 -8.81 14.46
C HIS A 172 2.06 -10.15 15.18
N ARG A 173 3.17 -10.85 15.45
CA ARG A 173 3.18 -12.07 16.27
C ARG A 173 3.80 -11.87 17.65
N ASP A 174 4.13 -10.63 17.99
CA ASP A 174 4.65 -10.29 19.30
C ASP A 174 3.67 -10.71 20.43
N PRO A 175 4.11 -11.50 21.43
CA PRO A 175 3.22 -12.11 22.40
C PRO A 175 2.90 -11.25 23.64
N LYS A 176 3.27 -9.98 23.69
CA LYS A 176 3.18 -9.14 24.92
C LYS A 176 1.84 -9.14 25.63
N ASN A 177 0.73 -9.08 24.89
CA ASN A 177 -0.63 -9.12 25.44
C ASN A 177 -1.34 -10.46 25.18
N GLY A 178 -0.57 -11.52 24.93
CA GLY A 178 -1.06 -12.84 24.56
C GLY A 178 -0.41 -13.33 23.27
N ARG A 179 -0.44 -14.63 23.04
CA ARG A 179 0.16 -15.25 21.85
C ARG A 179 -0.38 -14.59 20.57
N ASP A 180 0.53 -14.13 19.70
CA ASP A 180 0.17 -13.46 18.44
C ASP A 180 -0.75 -12.22 18.62
N ALA A 181 -0.65 -11.52 19.77
CA ALA A 181 -1.41 -10.29 20.01
C ALA A 181 -0.89 -9.11 19.18
N GLY A 182 0.43 -9.07 18.97
CA GLY A 182 1.11 -8.12 18.11
C GLY A 182 1.54 -6.82 18.80
N SER A 183 2.48 -6.12 18.16
CA SER A 183 3.02 -4.81 18.58
C SER A 183 3.54 -4.04 17.38
N VAL A 184 3.76 -2.74 17.55
CA VAL A 184 4.53 -1.91 16.61
C VAL A 184 5.64 -1.18 17.36
N TYR A 185 6.74 -0.91 16.67
CA TYR A 185 7.94 -0.25 17.19
C TYR A 185 8.11 1.06 16.44
N VAL A 186 8.18 2.16 17.18
CA VAL A 186 8.27 3.51 16.62
C VAL A 186 9.70 4.00 16.72
N TYR A 187 10.21 4.57 15.64
CA TYR A 187 11.53 5.15 15.53
C TYR A 187 11.44 6.63 15.20
N HIS A 188 12.38 7.40 15.73
CA HIS A 188 12.52 8.83 15.49
C HIS A 188 13.93 9.16 15.01
N LEU A 189 14.01 9.97 13.97
CA LEU A 189 15.25 10.47 13.40
C LEU A 189 15.67 11.75 14.10
N GLU A 190 16.80 11.70 14.80
CA GLU A 190 17.42 12.88 15.40
C GLU A 190 18.90 12.95 15.00
N ASN A 191 19.33 14.08 14.46
CA ASN A 191 20.71 14.31 14.01
C ASN A 191 21.22 13.19 13.07
N ASP A 192 20.43 12.84 12.07
CA ASP A 192 20.70 11.77 11.09
C ASP A 192 20.83 10.35 11.69
N VAL A 193 20.44 10.16 12.95
CA VAL A 193 20.43 8.86 13.62
C VAL A 193 19.00 8.46 13.96
N TRP A 194 18.55 7.33 13.40
CA TRP A 194 17.30 6.70 13.79
C TRP A 194 17.44 6.04 15.16
N THR A 195 16.56 6.38 16.09
CA THR A 195 16.54 5.82 17.44
C THR A 195 15.18 5.23 17.78
N PHE A 196 15.16 4.18 18.58
CA PHE A 196 13.91 3.61 19.09
C PHE A 196 13.26 4.61 20.04
N SER A 197 12.02 5.01 19.74
CA SER A 197 11.24 5.94 20.53
C SER A 197 10.39 5.19 21.55
N GLU A 198 9.47 4.35 21.08
CA GLU A 198 8.58 3.57 21.96
C GLU A 198 7.96 2.39 21.22
N ARG A 199 7.43 1.46 22.01
CA ARG A 199 6.69 0.30 21.52
C ARG A 199 5.21 0.48 21.84
N LEU A 200 4.36 0.33 20.83
CA LEU A 200 2.91 0.46 20.94
C LEU A 200 2.23 -0.91 20.80
N TYR A 201 1.11 -1.04 21.49
CA TYR A 201 0.24 -2.22 21.45
C TYR A 201 -1.20 -1.78 21.71
N ALA A 202 -2.17 -2.57 21.24
CA ALA A 202 -3.58 -2.29 21.51
C ALA A 202 -3.87 -2.31 23.01
N THR A 203 -4.57 -1.26 23.48
CA THR A 203 -5.16 -1.24 24.82
C THR A 203 -6.21 -2.35 24.88
N HIS A 204 -6.06 -3.28 25.83
CA HIS A 204 -6.85 -4.51 25.91
C HIS A 204 -6.72 -5.44 24.70
N GLY A 205 -5.58 -5.41 23.99
CA GLY A 205 -5.27 -6.39 22.96
C GLY A 205 -5.27 -7.82 23.53
N LYS A 206 -5.68 -8.78 22.71
CA LYS A 206 -5.81 -10.20 23.04
C LYS A 206 -4.95 -11.06 22.12
N ALA A 207 -4.82 -12.33 22.51
CA ALA A 207 -4.16 -13.32 21.68
C ALA A 207 -4.84 -13.43 20.30
N ALA A 208 -4.02 -13.57 19.25
CA ALA A 208 -4.43 -13.68 17.86
C ALA A 208 -5.18 -12.47 17.28
N ASP A 209 -5.04 -11.27 17.86
CA ASP A 209 -5.51 -10.01 17.25
C ASP A 209 -4.62 -9.58 16.07
N TYR A 210 -3.35 -9.99 16.06
CA TYR A 210 -2.33 -9.65 15.06
C TYR A 210 -2.14 -8.13 14.87
N PHE A 211 -2.11 -7.37 15.96
CA PHE A 211 -1.85 -5.93 15.93
C PHE A 211 -0.47 -5.62 15.32
N GLY A 212 -0.40 -4.72 14.34
CA GLY A 212 0.84 -4.45 13.59
C GLY A 212 0.94 -5.26 12.31
N PHE A 213 -0.15 -5.90 11.87
CA PHE A 213 -0.15 -6.65 10.62
C PHE A 213 0.10 -5.73 9.42
N ASP A 214 -0.51 -4.55 9.45
CA ASP A 214 -0.22 -3.45 8.53
C ASP A 214 -0.17 -2.14 9.32
N VAL A 215 0.63 -1.19 8.87
CA VAL A 215 0.88 0.08 9.57
C VAL A 215 0.97 1.21 8.58
N ASP A 216 0.57 2.41 9.00
CA ASP A 216 0.84 3.63 8.28
C ASP A 216 1.02 4.83 9.23
N ILE A 217 1.76 5.85 8.79
CA ILE A 217 2.07 7.06 9.55
C ILE A 217 1.90 8.31 8.67
N ASP A 218 1.20 9.32 9.19
CA ASP A 218 1.14 10.66 8.59
C ASP A 218 1.31 11.70 9.71
N ARG A 219 2.48 12.35 9.71
CA ARG A 219 2.94 13.36 10.65
C ARG A 219 2.88 12.91 12.10
N SER A 220 1.76 13.19 12.75
CA SER A 220 1.52 12.97 14.18
C SER A 220 0.43 11.93 14.41
N GLN A 221 0.12 11.11 13.41
CA GLN A 221 -0.89 10.07 13.43
C GLN A 221 -0.30 8.76 12.94
N ILE A 222 -0.58 7.67 13.66
CA ILE A 222 -0.28 6.31 13.23
C ILE A 222 -1.60 5.55 13.16
N ILE A 223 -1.75 4.67 12.18
CA ILE A 223 -2.80 3.65 12.13
C ILE A 223 -2.16 2.27 12.12
N VAL A 224 -2.77 1.34 12.84
CA VAL A 224 -2.29 -0.03 12.97
C VAL A 224 -3.43 -1.02 12.75
N GLY A 225 -3.24 -1.93 11.81
CA GLY A 225 -4.16 -3.03 11.52
C GLY A 225 -4.07 -4.18 12.53
N ALA A 226 -5.22 -4.73 12.89
CA ALA A 226 -5.38 -5.90 13.76
C ALA A 226 -6.53 -6.77 13.22
N PHE A 227 -6.30 -7.42 12.07
CA PHE A 227 -7.34 -8.18 11.35
C PHE A 227 -7.90 -9.37 12.14
N GLY A 228 -7.18 -9.82 13.16
CA GLY A 228 -7.55 -10.94 14.01
C GLY A 228 -8.59 -10.62 15.07
N ASP A 229 -8.76 -9.33 15.40
CA ASP A 229 -9.65 -8.86 16.46
C ASP A 229 -11.05 -9.47 16.34
N ASP A 230 -11.52 -10.02 17.46
CA ASP A 230 -12.73 -10.83 17.51
C ASP A 230 -13.89 -10.16 18.25
N GLU A 231 -13.78 -8.88 18.63
CA GLU A 231 -14.77 -8.19 19.48
C GLU A 231 -16.15 -8.15 18.82
N LYS A 232 -16.21 -7.96 17.50
CA LYS A 232 -17.44 -7.99 16.70
C LYS A 232 -17.74 -9.35 16.06
N GLY A 233 -17.03 -10.40 16.45
CA GLY A 233 -17.11 -11.75 15.90
C GLY A 233 -15.75 -12.24 15.39
N ASN A 234 -15.60 -13.56 15.28
CA ASN A 234 -14.35 -14.22 14.88
C ASN A 234 -13.69 -13.53 13.67
N ARG A 235 -12.51 -12.92 13.88
CA ARG A 235 -11.73 -12.19 12.86
C ARG A 235 -12.57 -11.16 12.10
N ALA A 236 -13.46 -10.45 12.81
CA ALA A 236 -14.13 -9.28 12.28
C ALA A 236 -13.13 -8.17 11.99
N GLY A 237 -12.09 -8.08 12.83
CA GLY A 237 -10.94 -7.22 12.68
C GLY A 237 -11.17 -5.80 13.21
N ALA A 238 -10.06 -5.12 13.48
CA ALA A 238 -10.00 -3.74 13.95
C ALA A 238 -8.81 -2.99 13.36
N ALA A 239 -8.85 -1.67 13.44
CA ALA A 239 -7.68 -0.82 13.26
C ALA A 239 -7.59 0.18 14.42
N TYR A 240 -6.38 0.49 14.86
CA TYR A 240 -6.14 1.34 16.01
C TYR A 240 -5.37 2.58 15.57
N THR A 241 -5.87 3.75 15.93
CA THR A 241 -5.18 5.01 15.65
C THR A 241 -4.44 5.50 16.88
N PHE A 242 -3.29 6.12 16.68
CA PHE A 242 -2.48 6.75 17.73
C PHE A 242 -2.18 8.19 17.33
N ARG A 243 -2.04 9.07 18.33
CA ARG A 243 -1.62 10.46 18.15
C ARG A 243 -0.42 10.78 18.99
N ARG A 244 0.51 11.56 18.43
CA ARG A 244 1.63 12.11 19.16
C ARG A 244 1.19 13.31 20.01
N ILE A 245 1.37 13.22 21.32
CA ILE A 245 1.06 14.26 22.31
C ILE A 245 2.29 14.45 23.19
N GLN A 246 2.88 15.66 23.19
CA GLN A 246 4.04 16.01 24.02
C GLN A 246 5.18 14.97 23.93
N ASN A 247 5.52 14.56 22.70
CA ASN A 247 6.55 13.57 22.36
C ASN A 247 6.26 12.11 22.76
N SER A 248 5.00 11.75 23.03
CA SER A 248 4.63 10.36 23.16
C SER A 248 3.39 10.01 22.37
N TRP A 249 3.34 8.80 21.86
CA TRP A 249 2.20 8.26 21.15
C TRP A 249 1.15 7.75 22.15
N ARG A 250 -0.11 8.08 21.88
CA ARG A 250 -1.26 7.68 22.69
C ARG A 250 -2.32 7.11 21.79
N GLN A 251 -2.87 5.95 22.16
CA GLN A 251 -3.99 5.38 21.45
C GLN A 251 -5.15 6.38 21.44
N ASP A 252 -5.63 6.71 20.26
CA ASP A 252 -6.68 7.69 20.02
C ASP A 252 -8.05 7.01 19.88
N MET A 253 -8.15 6.00 19.03
CA MET A 253 -9.42 5.29 18.81
C MET A 253 -9.21 3.88 18.25
N LYS A 254 -10.10 2.96 18.64
CA LYS A 254 -10.31 1.67 17.93
C LYS A 254 -11.39 1.86 16.87
N LEU A 255 -11.03 1.63 15.62
CA LEU A 255 -11.92 1.64 14.45
C LEU A 255 -12.39 0.22 14.17
N THR A 256 -13.68 0.09 13.86
CA THR A 256 -14.28 -1.18 13.42
C THR A 256 -15.25 -0.89 12.28
N ALA A 257 -15.43 -1.85 11.36
CA ALA A 257 -16.44 -1.77 10.32
C ALA A 257 -17.85 -1.57 10.95
N PRO A 258 -18.67 -0.62 10.44
CA PRO A 258 -20.04 -0.45 10.91
C PRO A 258 -20.91 -1.70 10.69
N ASP A 259 -20.70 -2.38 9.58
CA ASP A 259 -21.30 -3.67 9.18
C ASP A 259 -20.37 -4.86 9.49
N GLY A 260 -19.45 -4.69 10.44
CA GLY A 260 -18.46 -5.70 10.80
C GLY A 260 -19.10 -7.05 11.14
N GLY A 261 -18.60 -8.10 10.51
CA GLY A 261 -19.07 -9.48 10.67
C GLY A 261 -17.90 -10.47 10.69
N LYS A 262 -18.22 -11.73 10.97
CA LYS A 262 -17.21 -12.81 11.05
C LYS A 262 -16.38 -12.87 9.77
N HIS A 263 -15.07 -13.00 9.92
CA HIS A 263 -14.11 -13.14 8.84
C HIS A 263 -14.07 -11.99 7.83
N ALA A 264 -14.51 -10.78 8.22
CA ALA A 264 -14.36 -9.59 7.39
C ALA A 264 -12.89 -9.18 7.22
N LEU A 265 -12.02 -9.51 8.20
CA LEU A 265 -10.60 -9.18 8.20
C LEU A 265 -10.35 -7.67 8.09
N PHE A 266 -11.18 -6.86 8.76
CA PHE A 266 -11.00 -5.41 8.82
C PHE A 266 -9.67 -5.06 9.49
N GLY A 267 -8.87 -4.18 8.90
CA GLY A 267 -7.53 -3.88 9.39
C GLY A 267 -6.47 -4.85 8.87
N HIS A 268 -6.78 -5.61 7.81
CA HIS A 268 -5.75 -6.31 7.05
C HIS A 268 -4.85 -5.34 6.28
N SER A 269 -5.40 -4.22 5.81
CA SER A 269 -4.62 -3.11 5.26
C SER A 269 -5.12 -1.77 5.79
N VAL A 270 -4.23 -0.82 5.98
CA VAL A 270 -4.51 0.50 6.56
C VAL A 270 -3.71 1.58 5.85
N ALA A 271 -4.27 2.79 5.71
CA ALA A 271 -3.56 3.95 5.19
C ALA A 271 -4.13 5.27 5.74
N LEU A 272 -3.31 6.33 5.79
CA LEU A 272 -3.58 7.65 6.35
C LEU A 272 -3.17 8.77 5.38
N SER A 273 -4.01 9.79 5.26
CA SER A 273 -3.61 11.05 4.65
C SER A 273 -4.38 12.23 5.21
N GLY A 274 -3.66 13.07 5.94
CA GLY A 274 -4.21 14.20 6.69
C GLY A 274 -5.27 13.73 7.68
N LYS A 275 -6.50 14.15 7.45
CA LYS A 275 -7.64 13.81 8.31
C LYS A 275 -8.35 12.52 7.90
N HIS A 276 -7.86 11.77 6.92
CA HIS A 276 -8.56 10.59 6.41
C HIS A 276 -7.76 9.33 6.71
N ALA A 277 -8.49 8.26 7.00
CA ALA A 277 -7.96 6.91 7.11
C ALA A 277 -8.76 5.98 6.21
N ILE A 278 -8.09 4.99 5.64
CA ILE A 278 -8.73 3.88 4.93
C ILE A 278 -8.36 2.59 5.62
N VAL A 279 -9.33 1.70 5.76
CA VAL A 279 -9.12 0.38 6.32
C VAL A 279 -9.72 -0.68 5.39
N GLY A 280 -8.89 -1.59 4.91
CA GLY A 280 -9.29 -2.73 4.08
C GLY A 280 -9.90 -3.87 4.90
N ALA A 281 -10.87 -4.55 4.29
CA ALA A 281 -11.56 -5.73 4.83
C ALA A 281 -11.84 -6.73 3.70
N HIS A 282 -10.76 -7.28 3.13
CA HIS A 282 -10.84 -8.13 1.93
C HIS A 282 -11.59 -9.45 2.14
N GLY A 283 -11.79 -9.86 3.40
CA GLY A 283 -12.59 -11.02 3.77
C GLY A 283 -14.10 -10.76 3.74
N SER A 284 -14.53 -9.50 3.63
CA SER A 284 -15.95 -9.12 3.70
C SER A 284 -16.83 -9.84 2.67
N TRP A 285 -18.02 -10.23 3.12
CA TRP A 285 -19.06 -10.87 2.31
C TRP A 285 -20.23 -9.94 1.98
N THR A 286 -20.18 -8.66 2.39
CA THR A 286 -21.30 -7.70 2.27
C THR A 286 -21.87 -7.63 0.84
N HIS A 287 -21.04 -7.87 -0.18
CA HIS A 287 -21.41 -7.77 -1.59
C HIS A 287 -21.20 -9.07 -2.36
N GLY A 288 -21.18 -10.22 -1.68
CA GLY A 288 -20.84 -11.52 -2.23
C GLY A 288 -19.64 -12.13 -1.52
N ARG A 289 -19.54 -13.47 -1.57
CA ARG A 289 -18.49 -14.22 -0.86
C ARG A 289 -17.09 -13.72 -1.25
N PHE A 290 -16.32 -13.25 -0.27
CA PHE A 290 -14.98 -12.65 -0.47
C PHE A 290 -14.93 -11.52 -1.52
N SER A 291 -16.02 -10.77 -1.68
CA SER A 291 -16.05 -9.56 -2.52
C SER A 291 -15.13 -8.48 -1.97
N GLY A 292 -15.00 -8.39 -0.64
CA GLY A 292 -14.16 -7.42 0.05
C GLY A 292 -14.78 -6.01 0.09
N ALA A 293 -14.20 -5.15 0.94
CA ALA A 293 -14.57 -3.74 1.08
C ALA A 293 -13.39 -2.93 1.63
N ALA A 294 -13.44 -1.61 1.47
CA ALA A 294 -12.60 -0.70 2.24
C ALA A 294 -13.45 0.43 2.85
N TYR A 295 -13.05 0.92 4.02
CA TYR A 295 -13.83 1.86 4.82
C TYR A 295 -13.04 3.14 5.03
N VAL A 296 -13.66 4.26 4.70
CA VAL A 296 -13.11 5.61 4.84
C VAL A 296 -13.60 6.21 6.15
N TYR A 297 -12.65 6.65 6.97
CA TYR A 297 -12.88 7.41 8.19
C TYR A 297 -12.30 8.82 8.05
N GLU A 298 -12.92 9.79 8.71
CA GLU A 298 -12.46 11.17 8.78
C GLU A 298 -12.30 11.60 10.24
N ARG A 299 -11.17 12.23 10.56
CA ARG A 299 -10.90 12.81 11.87
C ARG A 299 -11.75 14.07 12.05
N THR A 300 -12.48 14.10 13.16
CA THR A 300 -13.28 15.23 13.63
C THR A 300 -12.71 15.76 14.96
N GLN A 301 -13.29 16.79 15.56
CA GLN A 301 -12.90 17.20 16.91
C GLN A 301 -13.18 16.12 17.99
N ARG A 302 -14.13 15.21 17.75
CA ARG A 302 -14.59 14.20 18.72
C ARG A 302 -13.97 12.81 18.56
N GLY A 303 -13.05 12.63 17.61
CA GLY A 303 -12.51 11.32 17.25
C GLY A 303 -12.61 11.07 15.75
N TRP A 304 -12.54 9.81 15.36
CA TRP A 304 -12.75 9.36 13.99
C TRP A 304 -14.21 9.07 13.72
N LYS A 305 -14.71 9.47 12.55
CA LYS A 305 -16.07 9.23 12.09
C LYS A 305 -16.02 8.41 10.80
N PHE A 306 -16.82 7.34 10.72
CA PHE A 306 -17.05 6.64 9.47
C PHE A 306 -17.75 7.56 8.44
N VAL A 307 -17.21 7.61 7.22
CA VAL A 307 -17.71 8.47 6.15
C VAL A 307 -18.35 7.65 5.03
N GLN A 308 -17.67 6.60 4.58
CA GLN A 308 -18.05 5.86 3.38
C GLN A 308 -17.44 4.47 3.36
N GLN A 309 -18.20 3.50 2.88
CA GLN A 309 -17.68 2.20 2.43
C GLN A 309 -17.48 2.29 0.91
N VAL A 310 -16.28 1.92 0.43
CA VAL A 310 -15.95 1.82 -0.99
C VAL A 310 -15.81 0.36 -1.39
N LYS A 311 -16.16 0.05 -2.65
CA LYS A 311 -16.25 -1.32 -3.17
C LYS A 311 -16.06 -1.36 -4.69
N ALA A 312 -15.81 -2.55 -5.21
CA ALA A 312 -15.88 -2.82 -6.65
C ALA A 312 -17.35 -2.66 -7.17
N PRO A 313 -17.60 -1.95 -8.28
CA PRO A 313 -18.96 -1.66 -8.76
C PRO A 313 -19.80 -2.89 -9.16
N ASP A 314 -19.16 -3.94 -9.65
CA ASP A 314 -19.78 -5.15 -10.21
C ASP A 314 -20.19 -6.19 -9.14
N ASN A 315 -19.84 -5.98 -7.87
CA ASN A 315 -20.16 -6.84 -6.71
C ASN A 315 -19.87 -8.35 -6.96
N ARG A 316 -18.86 -8.71 -7.78
CA ARG A 316 -18.51 -10.13 -7.98
C ARG A 316 -17.80 -10.69 -6.75
N ALA A 317 -18.00 -11.99 -6.51
CA ALA A 317 -17.32 -12.75 -5.46
C ALA A 317 -15.82 -12.93 -5.73
N ASN A 318 -15.06 -13.26 -4.68
CA ASN A 318 -13.64 -13.65 -4.72
C ASN A 318 -12.65 -12.60 -5.25
N LYS A 319 -13.00 -11.31 -5.21
CA LYS A 319 -12.11 -10.22 -5.62
C LYS A 319 -11.00 -9.92 -4.61
N TYR A 320 -11.30 -10.14 -3.34
CA TYR A 320 -10.47 -9.64 -2.23
C TYR A 320 -10.25 -8.12 -2.32
N PHE A 321 -11.29 -7.34 -2.65
CA PHE A 321 -11.18 -5.87 -2.68
C PHE A 321 -10.84 -5.33 -1.28
N GLY A 322 -9.88 -4.40 -1.19
CA GLY A 322 -9.35 -3.94 0.10
C GLY A 322 -8.26 -4.87 0.64
N PHE A 323 -7.63 -5.68 -0.22
CA PHE A 323 -6.47 -6.48 0.17
C PHE A 323 -5.29 -5.57 0.53
N SER A 324 -5.05 -4.57 -0.30
CA SER A 324 -4.11 -3.46 -0.09
C SER A 324 -4.86 -2.14 -0.31
N VAL A 325 -4.49 -1.10 0.44
CA VAL A 325 -5.07 0.24 0.32
C VAL A 325 -3.96 1.27 0.44
N ASP A 326 -4.08 2.38 -0.28
CA ASP A 326 -3.27 3.57 -0.03
C ASP A 326 -4.10 4.83 -0.32
N ILE A 327 -3.74 5.96 0.28
CA ILE A 327 -4.45 7.23 0.20
C ILE A 327 -3.51 8.41 0.05
N SER A 328 -3.80 9.25 -0.94
CA SER A 328 -3.25 10.58 -1.08
C SER A 328 -4.30 11.63 -0.75
N PRO A 329 -3.94 12.93 -0.69
CA PRO A 329 -4.92 13.98 -0.44
C PRO A 329 -6.12 13.95 -1.39
N LYS A 330 -5.97 13.54 -2.66
CA LYS A 330 -7.08 13.55 -3.63
C LYS A 330 -7.50 12.18 -4.14
N ARG A 331 -6.77 11.10 -3.84
CA ARG A 331 -7.01 9.78 -4.40
C ARG A 331 -6.97 8.71 -3.33
N ILE A 332 -7.67 7.62 -3.59
CA ILE A 332 -7.46 6.35 -2.91
C ILE A 332 -7.21 5.31 -3.97
N LEU A 333 -6.31 4.38 -3.67
CA LEU A 333 -6.07 3.22 -4.51
C LEU A 333 -6.35 1.97 -3.67
N VAL A 334 -7.17 1.08 -4.21
CA VAL A 334 -7.57 -0.14 -3.51
C VAL A 334 -7.29 -1.36 -4.37
N GLY A 335 -6.46 -2.26 -3.87
CA GLY A 335 -6.13 -3.52 -4.52
C GLY A 335 -7.22 -4.58 -4.34
N ALA A 336 -7.44 -5.34 -5.40
CA ALA A 336 -8.36 -6.47 -5.47
C ALA A 336 -7.67 -7.64 -6.19
N ARG A 337 -6.63 -8.18 -5.55
CA ARG A 337 -5.71 -9.15 -6.16
C ARG A 337 -6.38 -10.43 -6.69
N GLY A 338 -7.58 -10.78 -6.21
CA GLY A 338 -8.31 -11.97 -6.67
C GLY A 338 -9.30 -11.67 -7.79
N ASP A 339 -9.43 -10.42 -8.20
CA ASP A 339 -10.37 -10.03 -9.27
C ASP A 339 -9.95 -10.66 -10.59
N SER A 340 -10.91 -11.21 -11.34
CA SER A 340 -10.68 -11.76 -12.68
C SER A 340 -11.20 -10.77 -13.71
N HIS A 341 -10.37 -10.21 -14.58
CA HIS A 341 -10.87 -9.37 -15.68
C HIS A 341 -11.15 -10.22 -16.92
N ASP A 342 -12.25 -9.90 -17.62
CA ASP A 342 -12.78 -10.69 -18.73
C ASP A 342 -12.90 -12.19 -18.39
N SER A 343 -12.06 -13.03 -19.00
CA SER A 343 -11.98 -14.46 -18.74
C SER A 343 -10.65 -14.90 -18.12
N ILE A 344 -9.79 -13.94 -17.75
CA ILE A 344 -8.46 -14.20 -17.19
C ILE A 344 -8.60 -14.33 -15.68
N ILE A 345 -8.40 -15.55 -15.18
CA ILE A 345 -8.64 -15.90 -13.77
C ILE A 345 -7.57 -15.25 -12.90
N GLN A 346 -7.99 -14.48 -11.89
CA GLN A 346 -7.12 -13.89 -10.87
C GLN A 346 -5.94 -13.07 -11.45
N SER A 347 -6.13 -12.45 -12.62
CA SER A 347 -5.24 -11.42 -13.14
C SER A 347 -5.06 -10.25 -12.15
N GLY A 348 -6.05 -10.04 -11.29
CA GLY A 348 -6.07 -8.96 -10.31
C GLY A 348 -6.56 -7.64 -10.89
N ALA A 349 -6.77 -6.67 -10.01
CA ALA A 349 -7.16 -5.32 -10.35
C ALA A 349 -6.81 -4.34 -9.23
N ALA A 350 -6.70 -3.06 -9.57
CA ALA A 350 -6.73 -1.97 -8.61
C ALA A 350 -7.88 -1.01 -8.95
N TYR A 351 -8.37 -0.28 -7.97
CA TYR A 351 -9.50 0.65 -8.12
C TYR A 351 -9.11 2.02 -7.60
N LEU A 352 -9.06 2.99 -8.52
CA LEU A 352 -8.71 4.37 -8.22
C LEU A 352 -9.99 5.19 -7.99
N PHE A 353 -10.14 5.75 -6.79
CA PHE A 353 -11.24 6.68 -6.50
C PHE A 353 -10.71 8.10 -6.35
N THR A 354 -11.46 9.06 -6.87
CA THR A 354 -11.14 10.48 -6.74
C THR A 354 -12.03 11.12 -5.69
N ARG A 355 -11.41 11.92 -4.81
CA ARG A 355 -12.13 12.66 -3.77
C ARG A 355 -13.01 13.74 -4.39
N SER A 356 -14.26 13.79 -3.94
CA SER A 356 -15.25 14.84 -4.23
C SER A 356 -15.87 15.31 -2.91
N GLY A 357 -15.42 16.46 -2.42
CA GLY A 357 -15.77 16.93 -1.07
C GLY A 357 -15.17 16.02 0.01
N SER A 358 -16.02 15.50 0.91
CA SER A 358 -15.64 14.53 1.96
C SER A 358 -15.77 13.06 1.53
N LYS A 359 -16.31 12.79 0.34
CA LYS A 359 -16.54 11.43 -0.17
C LYS A 359 -15.67 11.13 -1.37
N PHE A 360 -15.63 9.87 -1.77
CA PHE A 360 -15.00 9.39 -2.99
C PHE A 360 -16.06 8.96 -4.00
N GLY A 361 -15.87 9.39 -5.26
CA GLY A 361 -16.79 9.11 -6.36
C GLY A 361 -16.71 7.66 -6.83
N SER A 362 -17.29 7.34 -8.00
CA SER A 362 -17.13 6.02 -8.62
C SER A 362 -15.67 5.75 -8.98
N PRO A 363 -15.18 4.51 -8.80
CA PRO A 363 -13.80 4.18 -9.13
C PRO A 363 -13.60 4.02 -10.64
N ILE A 364 -12.36 4.24 -11.05
CA ILE A 364 -11.81 3.70 -12.30
C ILE A 364 -11.16 2.36 -11.96
N LYS A 365 -11.53 1.30 -12.67
CA LYS A 365 -10.86 -0.01 -12.56
C LYS A 365 -9.58 0.03 -13.40
N LEU A 366 -8.48 -0.38 -12.79
CA LEU A 366 -7.14 -0.46 -13.36
C LEU A 366 -6.77 -1.93 -13.51
N VAL A 367 -6.32 -2.30 -14.70
CA VAL A 367 -5.91 -3.64 -15.10
C VAL A 367 -4.66 -3.53 -15.97
N ALA A 368 -3.85 -4.58 -16.04
CA ALA A 368 -2.76 -4.66 -17.01
C ALA A 368 -3.33 -4.96 -18.40
N GLN A 369 -2.79 -4.34 -19.46
CA GLN A 369 -3.22 -4.60 -20.85
C GLN A 369 -2.92 -6.03 -21.28
N LEU A 370 -1.78 -6.56 -20.84
CA LEU A 370 -1.31 -7.91 -21.14
C LEU A 370 -1.30 -8.74 -19.85
N ALA A 371 -2.45 -8.79 -19.16
CA ALA A 371 -2.58 -9.60 -17.97
C ALA A 371 -2.67 -11.09 -18.31
N GLU A 372 -2.02 -11.92 -17.49
CA GLU A 372 -2.12 -13.38 -17.53
C GLU A 372 -2.84 -13.92 -16.28
N GLU A 373 -3.13 -15.23 -16.29
CA GLU A 373 -3.76 -15.87 -15.13
C GLU A 373 -2.81 -15.86 -13.95
N LEU A 374 -3.33 -15.57 -12.76
CA LEU A 374 -2.54 -15.58 -11.51
C LEU A 374 -1.43 -14.50 -11.44
N ASP A 375 -1.55 -13.41 -12.20
CA ASP A 375 -0.70 -12.22 -12.07
C ASP A 375 -0.88 -11.48 -10.74
N PHE A 376 -2.11 -11.50 -10.21
CA PHE A 376 -2.51 -10.90 -8.93
C PHE A 376 -2.25 -9.39 -8.82
N LEU A 377 -2.50 -8.60 -9.88
CA LEU A 377 -2.40 -7.14 -9.85
C LEU A 377 -3.20 -6.55 -8.68
N GLY A 378 -2.61 -5.58 -7.98
CA GLY A 378 -3.18 -5.00 -6.77
C GLY A 378 -2.91 -5.83 -5.52
N ARG A 379 -1.92 -6.74 -5.57
CA ARG A 379 -1.37 -7.39 -4.37
C ARG A 379 -0.84 -6.34 -3.39
N SER A 380 -0.17 -5.33 -3.90
CA SER A 380 0.29 -4.14 -3.19
C SER A 380 -0.07 -2.93 -4.03
N VAL A 381 -0.37 -1.80 -3.39
CA VAL A 381 -0.70 -0.55 -4.06
C VAL A 381 -0.05 0.60 -3.33
N SER A 382 0.32 1.63 -4.07
CA SER A 382 0.69 2.92 -3.46
C SER A 382 0.28 4.07 -4.38
N VAL A 383 -0.07 5.23 -3.84
CA VAL A 383 -0.67 6.34 -4.59
C VAL A 383 -0.19 7.70 -4.10
N CYS A 384 0.22 8.53 -5.05
CA CYS A 384 0.35 9.97 -4.83
C CYS A 384 -0.73 10.71 -5.64
N ASP A 385 -0.78 12.04 -5.55
CA ASP A 385 -1.74 12.82 -6.35
C ASP A 385 -1.46 12.76 -7.87
N GLY A 386 -0.24 12.36 -8.27
CA GLY A 386 0.23 12.36 -9.66
C GLY A 386 0.12 11.03 -10.41
N PHE A 387 0.22 9.90 -9.71
CA PHE A 387 0.16 8.54 -10.26
C PHE A 387 -0.17 7.51 -9.17
N GLY A 388 -0.55 6.30 -9.59
CA GLY A 388 -0.66 5.12 -8.73
C GLY A 388 0.28 4.00 -9.18
N LEU A 389 0.69 3.17 -8.24
CA LEU A 389 1.46 1.94 -8.44
C LEU A 389 0.61 0.75 -8.04
N ALA A 390 0.63 -0.32 -8.85
CA ALA A 390 0.02 -1.60 -8.52
C ALA A 390 1.02 -2.72 -8.75
N GLY A 391 1.36 -3.43 -7.67
CA GLY A 391 2.24 -4.59 -7.71
C GLY A 391 1.52 -5.85 -8.18
N THR A 392 2.24 -6.62 -9.00
CA THR A 392 1.79 -7.81 -9.73
C THR A 392 2.86 -8.88 -9.63
N HIS A 393 3.08 -9.40 -8.42
CA HIS A 393 4.13 -10.39 -8.14
C HIS A 393 3.98 -11.75 -8.86
N GLY A 394 2.82 -12.02 -9.45
CA GLY A 394 2.57 -13.23 -10.23
C GLY A 394 3.03 -13.15 -11.68
N ASP A 395 3.22 -11.92 -12.19
CA ASP A 395 3.59 -11.63 -13.59
C ASP A 395 4.80 -12.46 -14.02
N ASP A 396 4.66 -13.19 -15.12
CA ASP A 396 5.63 -14.17 -15.57
C ASP A 396 6.24 -13.87 -16.95
N ASP A 397 6.12 -12.61 -17.40
CA ASP A 397 6.73 -12.10 -18.63
C ASP A 397 8.26 -12.28 -18.71
N ARG A 398 8.94 -12.46 -17.56
CA ARG A 398 10.38 -12.79 -17.47
C ARG A 398 10.64 -14.12 -16.78
N GLY A 399 9.66 -15.03 -16.84
CA GLY A 399 9.67 -16.32 -16.18
C GLY A 399 8.78 -16.35 -14.95
N SER A 400 8.44 -17.56 -14.51
CA SER A 400 7.41 -17.79 -13.49
C SER A 400 7.62 -16.94 -12.25
N LEU A 401 6.61 -16.14 -11.88
CA LEU A 401 6.62 -15.32 -10.66
C LEU A 401 7.79 -14.34 -10.59
N SER A 402 8.30 -13.88 -11.74
CA SER A 402 9.32 -12.83 -11.83
C SER A 402 8.81 -11.50 -11.26
N GLY A 403 7.53 -11.21 -11.49
CA GLY A 403 6.81 -10.09 -10.94
C GLY A 403 7.03 -8.77 -11.70
N SER A 404 6.05 -7.87 -11.56
CA SER A 404 6.04 -6.54 -12.19
C SER A 404 5.34 -5.51 -11.31
N VAL A 405 5.54 -4.23 -11.60
CA VAL A 405 4.73 -3.12 -11.06
C VAL A 405 4.20 -2.27 -12.21
N TYR A 406 2.91 -2.00 -12.20
CA TYR A 406 2.25 -1.17 -13.21
C TYR A 406 2.01 0.24 -12.66
N THR A 407 2.26 1.26 -13.47
CA THR A 407 2.00 2.67 -13.10
C THR A 407 0.81 3.21 -13.87
N PHE A 408 -0.06 3.98 -13.22
CA PHE A 408 -1.30 4.53 -13.82
C PHE A 408 -1.42 6.04 -13.65
#